data_AF-A0A0R3A6G3-F1
#
_entry.id   AF-A0A0R3A6G3-F1
#
_cell.length_a   1.000
_cell.length_b   1.000
_cell.length_c   1.000
_cell.angle_alpha   90.00
_cell.angle_beta   90.00
_cell.angle_gamma   90.00
#
_symmetry.space_group_name_H-M   'P 1'
#
loop_
_entity.id
_entity.type
_entity.pdbx_description
1 polymer ?
#
loop_
_entity_poly.entity_id
_entity_poly.type
_entity_poly.pdbx_seq_one_letter_code
_entity_poly.pdbx_strand_id
1 'polypeptide(L)'
;MNDLAYRFTVAGVQRMPDLVFVPDDMGNKDWVSYLEWVADGGQTLPKSTVEEAANEERRWRDSELLDLVWLRDRHRDQAEMGADTTLTAEQYAELLSYMQQLRDWPQSDNFPDTGKRPVPPAWIKDQTR
;
A
#
# COMPACT_ATOMS: atom_id res chain seq x y z
N MET A 1 -25.66 -19.96 -20.10
CA MET A 1 -24.63 -20.51 -19.21
C MET A 1 -24.17 -19.32 -18.39
N ASN A 2 -24.33 -19.32 -17.06
CA ASN A 2 -23.79 -18.22 -16.26
C ASN A 2 -22.27 -18.40 -16.23
N ASP A 3 -21.53 -17.41 -16.71
CA ASP A 3 -20.07 -17.41 -16.61
C ASP A 3 -19.69 -17.27 -15.13
N LEU A 4 -19.36 -18.40 -14.51
CA LEU A 4 -18.84 -18.43 -13.15
C LEU A 4 -17.46 -17.76 -13.13
N ALA A 5 -17.33 -16.73 -12.31
CA ALA A 5 -16.06 -16.09 -12.03
C ALA A 5 -15.98 -15.78 -10.53
N TYR A 6 -14.80 -15.92 -9.96
CA TYR A 6 -14.53 -15.67 -8.56
C TYR A 6 -13.37 -14.68 -8.44
N ARG A 7 -13.39 -13.82 -7.42
CA ARG A 7 -12.32 -12.87 -7.10
C ARG A 7 -11.81 -13.16 -5.70
N PHE A 8 -10.49 -13.14 -5.49
CA PHE A 8 -9.94 -13.26 -4.13
C PHE A 8 -10.42 -12.13 -3.23
N THR A 9 -10.55 -12.43 -1.95
CA THR A 9 -10.77 -11.45 -0.88
C THR A 9 -9.74 -11.70 0.22
N VAL A 10 -9.88 -11.02 1.36
CA VAL A 10 -8.97 -11.23 2.51
C VAL A 10 -9.15 -12.61 3.15
N ALA A 11 -10.34 -13.19 3.10
CA ALA A 11 -10.71 -14.39 3.87
C ALA A 11 -11.58 -15.38 3.05
N GLY A 12 -11.32 -15.49 1.75
CA GLY A 12 -12.11 -16.32 0.84
C GLY A 12 -12.22 -15.70 -0.55
N VAL A 13 -13.35 -15.91 -1.23
CA VAL A 13 -13.60 -15.38 -2.57
C VAL A 13 -14.95 -14.68 -2.68
N GLN A 14 -15.09 -13.76 -3.63
CA GLN A 14 -16.36 -13.19 -4.05
C GLN A 14 -16.76 -13.80 -5.39
N ARG A 15 -17.96 -14.38 -5.45
CA ARG A 15 -18.55 -14.86 -6.70
C ARG A 15 -19.08 -13.66 -7.48
N MET A 16 -18.60 -13.47 -8.70
CA MET A 16 -18.84 -12.25 -9.49
C MET A 16 -20.27 -12.13 -10.04
N PRO A 17 -20.96 -13.20 -10.49
CA PRO A 17 -22.32 -13.09 -11.00
C PRO A 17 -23.36 -12.49 -10.03
N ASP A 18 -23.21 -12.74 -8.73
CA ASP A 18 -24.15 -12.31 -7.68
C ASP A 18 -23.48 -11.53 -6.53
N LEU A 19 -22.17 -11.30 -6.63
CA LEU A 19 -21.34 -10.58 -5.65
C LEU A 19 -21.31 -11.23 -4.26
N VAL A 20 -21.70 -12.50 -4.15
CA VAL A 20 -21.74 -13.23 -2.86
C VAL A 20 -20.32 -13.49 -2.36
N PHE A 21 -20.07 -13.13 -1.10
CA PHE A 21 -18.86 -13.51 -0.39
C PHE A 21 -18.95 -14.98 0.04
N VAL A 22 -17.90 -15.73 -0.28
CA VAL A 22 -17.73 -17.15 0.04
C VAL A 22 -16.48 -17.26 0.91
N PRO A 23 -16.63 -17.55 2.22
CA PRO A 23 -15.51 -17.72 3.13
C PRO A 23 -14.68 -18.96 2.79
N ASP A 24 -13.41 -18.95 3.18
CA ASP A 24 -12.46 -20.07 3.04
C ASP A 24 -12.73 -21.23 4.02
N ASP A 25 -13.96 -21.74 3.99
CA ASP A 25 -14.46 -22.74 4.93
C ASP A 25 -14.92 -24.02 4.20
N MET A 26 -14.30 -25.16 4.51
CA MET A 26 -14.69 -26.48 4.00
C MET A 26 -16.13 -26.88 4.33
N GLY A 27 -16.72 -26.32 5.40
CA GLY A 27 -18.12 -26.51 5.75
C GLY A 27 -19.10 -25.75 4.85
N ASN A 28 -18.61 -24.78 4.08
CA ASN A 28 -19.43 -23.97 3.17
C ASN A 28 -19.53 -24.63 1.79
N LYS A 29 -20.76 -24.91 1.33
CA LYS A 29 -21.02 -25.52 0.02
C LYS A 29 -20.54 -24.67 -1.15
N ASP A 30 -20.66 -23.34 -1.05
CA ASP A 30 -20.18 -22.42 -2.09
C ASP A 30 -18.64 -22.44 -2.18
N TRP A 31 -17.94 -22.69 -1.07
CA TRP A 31 -16.48 -22.82 -1.06
C TRP A 31 -16.03 -24.13 -1.71
N VAL A 32 -16.72 -25.25 -1.43
CA VAL A 32 -16.48 -26.51 -2.13
C VAL A 32 -16.71 -26.35 -3.64
N SER A 33 -17.80 -25.68 -4.02
CA SER A 33 -18.12 -25.41 -5.44
C SER A 33 -17.06 -24.55 -6.12
N TYR A 34 -16.50 -23.56 -5.40
CA TYR A 34 -15.37 -22.77 -5.86
C TYR A 34 -14.13 -23.64 -6.11
N LEU A 35 -13.79 -24.56 -5.20
CA LEU A 35 -12.62 -25.43 -5.36
C LEU A 35 -12.77 -26.43 -6.52
N GLU A 36 -13.97 -26.97 -6.73
CA GLU A 36 -14.27 -27.81 -7.89
C GLU A 36 -14.10 -27.01 -9.19
N TRP A 37 -14.63 -25.78 -9.25
CA TRP A 37 -14.43 -24.89 -10.39
C TRP A 37 -12.94 -24.59 -10.65
N VAL A 38 -12.12 -24.38 -9.62
CA VAL A 38 -10.66 -24.24 -9.75
C VAL A 38 -10.01 -25.53 -10.26
N ALA A 39 -10.43 -26.70 -9.74
CA ALA A 39 -9.91 -28.00 -10.15
C ALA A 39 -10.21 -28.30 -11.64
N ASP A 40 -11.33 -27.80 -12.16
CA ASP A 40 -11.73 -27.88 -13.56
C ASP A 40 -11.03 -26.83 -14.46
N GLY A 41 -10.11 -26.03 -13.91
CA GLY A 41 -9.30 -25.05 -14.64
C GLY A 41 -9.78 -23.59 -14.52
N GLY A 42 -10.73 -23.32 -13.62
CA GLY A 42 -11.16 -21.97 -13.29
C GLY A 42 -10.02 -21.10 -12.75
N GLN A 43 -9.93 -19.86 -13.24
CA GLN A 43 -8.90 -18.90 -12.82
C GLN A 43 -9.50 -17.81 -11.93
N THR A 44 -9.18 -17.85 -10.64
CA THR A 44 -9.64 -16.83 -9.67
C THR A 44 -9.01 -15.48 -9.99
N LEU A 45 -9.85 -14.46 -10.13
CA LEU A 45 -9.42 -13.08 -10.34
C LEU A 45 -8.64 -12.58 -9.11
N PRO A 46 -7.61 -11.74 -9.33
CA PRO A 46 -6.87 -11.13 -8.23
C PRO A 46 -7.79 -10.26 -7.37
N LYS A 47 -7.42 -10.08 -6.10
CA LYS A 47 -8.22 -9.33 -5.11
C LYS A 47 -8.58 -7.91 -5.56
N SER A 48 -7.66 -7.25 -6.25
CA SER A 48 -7.83 -5.96 -6.87
C SER A 48 -7.21 -5.96 -8.26
N THR A 49 -7.70 -5.07 -9.12
CA THR A 49 -7.04 -4.77 -10.39
C THR A 49 -5.71 -4.05 -10.16
N VAL A 50 -4.83 -4.07 -11.17
CA VAL A 50 -3.56 -3.34 -11.13
C VAL A 50 -3.78 -1.84 -10.87
N GLU A 51 -4.81 -1.25 -11.47
CA GLU A 51 -5.11 0.18 -11.29
C GLU A 51 -5.72 0.50 -9.92
N GLU A 52 -6.53 -0.40 -9.34
CA GLU A 52 -7.01 -0.24 -7.96
C GLU A 52 -5.85 -0.29 -6.97
N ALA A 53 -4.95 -1.27 -7.10
CA ALA A 53 -3.74 -1.36 -6.29
C ALA A 53 -2.83 -0.13 -6.47
N ALA A 54 -2.65 0.34 -7.71
CA ALA A 54 -1.91 1.56 -8.00
C ALA A 54 -2.51 2.80 -7.30
N ASN A 55 -3.83 2.94 -7.31
CA ASN A 55 -4.50 4.05 -6.66
C ASN A 55 -4.38 3.99 -5.12
N GLU A 56 -4.44 2.80 -4.53
CA GLU A 56 -4.16 2.60 -3.11
C GLU A 56 -2.73 3.05 -2.76
N GLU A 57 -1.73 2.65 -3.55
CA GLU A 57 -0.34 3.05 -3.32
C GLU A 57 -0.09 4.55 -3.51
N ARG A 58 -0.73 5.19 -4.49
CA ARG A 58 -0.62 6.64 -4.67
C ARG A 58 -1.18 7.40 -3.47
N ARG A 59 -2.28 6.92 -2.87
CA ARG A 59 -2.88 7.50 -1.66
C ARG A 59 -2.01 7.26 -0.44
N TRP A 60 -1.43 6.06 -0.28
CA TRP A 60 -0.47 5.79 0.79
C TRP A 60 0.71 6.76 0.70
N ARG A 61 1.30 6.90 -0.49
CA ARG A 61 2.42 7.81 -0.76
C ARG A 61 2.07 9.29 -0.50
N ASP A 62 0.83 9.73 -0.78
CA ASP A 62 0.35 11.07 -0.38
C ASP A 62 0.34 11.23 1.14
N SER A 63 -0.20 10.23 1.86
CA SER A 63 -0.27 10.26 3.34
C SER A 63 1.13 10.34 3.95
N GLU A 64 2.04 9.48 3.53
CA GLU A 64 3.43 9.48 4.02
C GLU A 64 4.12 10.82 3.78
N LEU A 65 3.95 11.42 2.59
CA LEU A 65 4.52 12.73 2.31
C LEU A 65 3.94 13.79 3.23
N LEU A 66 2.61 13.80 3.42
CA LEU A 66 1.92 14.77 4.28
C LEU A 66 2.39 14.67 5.74
N ASP A 67 2.57 13.45 6.24
CA ASP A 67 3.03 13.17 7.61
C ASP A 67 4.47 13.63 7.87
N LEU A 68 5.26 13.88 6.82
CA LEU A 68 6.64 14.36 6.90
C LEU A 68 6.81 15.87 6.66
N VAL A 69 5.81 16.54 6.09
CA VAL A 69 5.91 17.98 5.73
C VAL A 69 6.30 18.83 6.94
N TRP A 70 5.63 18.61 8.08
CA TRP A 70 5.85 19.39 9.29
C TRP A 70 7.31 19.32 9.79
N LEU A 71 7.95 18.15 9.63
CA LEU A 71 9.30 17.90 10.11
C LEU A 71 10.34 18.65 9.26
N ARG A 72 10.14 18.65 7.94
CA ARG A 72 10.96 19.43 7.01
C ARG A 72 10.79 20.93 7.26
N ASP A 73 9.55 21.39 7.40
CA ASP A 73 9.25 22.81 7.55
C ASP A 73 9.81 23.34 8.88
N ARG A 74 9.64 22.60 10.00
CA ARG A 74 10.28 22.93 11.29
C ARG A 74 11.80 23.09 11.17
N HIS A 75 12.47 22.18 10.47
CA HIS A 75 13.93 22.26 10.30
C HIS A 75 14.33 23.52 9.51
N ARG A 76 13.59 23.87 8.45
CA ARG A 76 13.83 25.09 7.68
C ARG A 76 13.64 26.34 8.52
N ASP A 77 12.54 26.42 9.26
CA ASP A 77 12.24 27.54 10.14
C ASP A 77 13.37 27.74 11.18
N GLN A 78 13.83 26.65 11.81
CA GLN A 78 14.95 26.69 12.77
C GLN A 78 16.24 27.24 12.13
N ALA A 79 16.58 26.75 10.94
CA ALA A 79 17.77 27.19 10.22
C ALA A 79 17.68 28.66 9.79
N GLU A 80 16.52 29.10 9.29
CA GLU A 80 16.28 30.49 8.88
C GLU A 80 16.33 31.47 10.06
N MET A 81 15.88 31.04 11.25
CA MET A 81 15.99 31.81 12.49
C MET A 81 17.40 31.81 13.08
N GLY A 82 18.33 30.99 12.56
CA GLY A 82 19.65 30.78 13.15
C GLY A 82 19.61 30.09 14.52
N ALA A 83 18.55 29.33 14.81
CA ALA A 83 18.41 28.54 16.02
C ALA A 83 19.08 27.17 15.88
N ASP A 84 19.34 26.51 17.01
CA ASP A 84 19.77 25.11 17.01
C ASP A 84 18.67 24.23 16.39
N THR A 85 19.04 23.40 15.42
CA THR A 85 18.11 22.49 14.75
C THR A 85 17.87 21.24 15.59
N THR A 86 16.63 20.76 15.63
CA THR A 86 16.29 19.52 16.33
C THR A 86 16.79 18.27 15.60
N LEU A 87 16.93 18.36 14.27
CA LEU A 87 17.57 17.32 13.45
C LEU A 87 19.02 17.68 13.17
N THR A 88 19.88 16.67 13.09
CA THR A 88 21.23 16.85 12.54
C THR A 88 21.16 17.09 11.02
N ALA A 89 22.26 17.57 10.44
CA ALA A 89 22.35 17.75 8.99
C ALA A 89 22.16 16.42 8.23
N GLU A 90 22.70 15.32 8.77
CA GLU A 90 22.57 13.98 8.21
C GLU A 90 21.12 13.51 8.26
N GLN A 91 20.44 13.66 9.40
CA GLN A 91 19.02 13.31 9.53
C GLN A 91 18.15 14.12 8.57
N TYR A 92 18.42 15.42 8.42
CA TYR A 92 17.68 16.25 7.47
C TYR A 92 17.94 15.80 6.01
N ALA A 93 19.17 15.44 5.65
CA ALA A 93 19.48 14.89 4.33
C ALA A 93 18.77 13.54 4.07
N GLU A 94 18.75 12.65 5.07
CA GLU A 94 18.02 11.38 5.00
C GLU A 94 16.51 11.59 4.84
N LEU A 95 15.92 12.56 5.55
CA LEU A 95 14.52 12.93 5.40
C LEU A 95 14.22 13.37 3.97
N LEU A 96 15.02 14.28 3.42
CA LEU A 96 14.83 14.76 2.05
C LEU A 96 14.98 13.64 1.02
N SER A 97 15.95 12.75 1.21
CA SER A 97 16.13 11.56 0.37
C SER A 97 14.92 10.62 0.44
N TYR A 98 14.41 10.33 1.64
CA TYR A 98 13.23 9.49 1.81
C TYR A 98 11.98 10.12 1.17
N MET A 99 11.75 11.42 1.37
CA MET A 99 10.68 12.14 0.70
C MET A 99 10.81 12.12 -0.83
N GLN A 100 12.03 12.11 -1.36
CA GLN A 100 12.25 11.98 -2.80
C GLN A 100 11.92 10.57 -3.30
N GLN A 101 12.36 9.52 -2.58
CA GLN A 101 12.00 8.13 -2.90
C GLN A 101 10.48 7.93 -2.90
N LEU A 102 9.75 8.57 -1.98
CA LEU A 102 8.29 8.58 -1.99
C LEU A 102 7.71 9.24 -3.25
N ARG A 103 8.27 10.36 -3.71
CA ARG A 103 7.80 11.01 -4.96
C ARG A 103 8.08 10.15 -6.20
N ASP A 104 9.20 9.44 -6.20
CA ASP A 104 9.61 8.58 -7.30
C ASP A 104 8.90 7.22 -7.29
N TRP A 105 8.26 6.85 -6.17
CA TRP A 105 7.60 5.55 -6.00
C TRP A 105 6.61 5.20 -7.13
N PRO A 106 5.68 6.07 -7.56
CA PRO A 106 4.77 5.78 -8.67
C PRO A 106 5.43 5.64 -10.04
N GLN A 107 6.74 5.92 -10.16
CA GLN A 107 7.53 5.77 -11.38
C GLN A 107 8.49 4.57 -11.32
N SER A 108 8.54 3.87 -10.18
CA SER A 108 9.38 2.69 -9.99
C SER A 108 8.84 1.50 -10.79
N ASP A 109 9.75 0.69 -11.35
CA ASP A 109 9.41 -0.59 -11.98
C ASP A 109 8.74 -1.59 -11.01
N ASN A 110 8.92 -1.39 -9.71
CA ASN A 110 8.32 -2.23 -8.68
C ASN A 110 6.92 -1.76 -8.24
N PHE A 111 6.43 -0.64 -8.75
CA PHE A 111 5.11 -0.14 -8.42
C PHE A 111 4.01 -1.04 -9.02
N PRO A 112 2.92 -1.40 -8.30
CA PRO A 112 2.50 -0.96 -6.96
C PRO A 112 2.78 -1.98 -5.83
N ASP A 113 3.89 -2.73 -5.88
CA ASP A 113 4.20 -3.76 -4.87
C ASP A 113 4.45 -3.15 -3.48
N THR A 114 3.57 -3.45 -2.53
CA THR A 114 3.67 -2.96 -1.14
C THR A 114 4.94 -3.41 -0.44
N GLY A 115 5.49 -4.57 -0.80
CA GLY A 115 6.75 -5.10 -0.27
C GLY A 115 8.00 -4.37 -0.78
N LYS A 116 7.84 -3.45 -1.74
CA LYS A 116 8.91 -2.66 -2.36
C LYS A 116 8.81 -1.16 -2.08
N ARG A 117 7.90 -0.77 -1.19
CA ARG A 117 7.76 0.60 -0.73
C ARG A 117 9.09 1.14 -0.19
N PRO A 118 9.38 2.45 -0.40
CA PRO A 118 10.48 3.11 0.29
C PRO A 118 10.39 2.91 1.81
N VAL A 119 11.52 2.66 2.46
CA VAL A 119 11.57 2.41 3.91
C VAL A 119 11.99 3.69 4.63
N PRO A 120 11.24 4.18 5.63
CA PRO A 120 11.60 5.38 6.37
C PRO A 120 12.87 5.15 7.21
N PRO A 121 13.75 6.16 7.32
CA PRO A 121 14.81 6.17 8.33
C PRO A 121 14.26 5.92 9.74
N ALA A 122 14.94 5.06 10.50
CA ALA A 122 14.42 4.54 11.78
C ALA A 122 14.13 5.62 12.82
N TRP A 123 14.85 6.74 12.79
CA TRP A 123 14.72 7.85 13.75
C TRP A 123 13.46 8.70 13.52
N ILE A 124 12.80 8.60 12.35
CA ILE A 124 11.59 9.38 12.05
C ILE A 124 10.47 9.05 13.03
N LYS A 125 10.32 7.77 13.42
CA LYS A 125 9.30 7.32 14.37
C LYS A 125 9.45 7.91 15.77
N ASP A 126 10.64 8.41 16.09
CA ASP A 126 10.96 9.00 17.39
C ASP A 126 10.65 10.51 17.40
N GLN A 127 10.23 11.09 16.27
CA GLN A 127 9.85 12.50 16.16
C GLN A 127 8.41 12.72 16.62
N THR A 128 8.22 13.68 17.52
CA THR A 128 6.91 14.12 17.99
C THR A 128 6.55 15.50 17.45
N ARG A 129 5.29 15.66 17.05
CA ARG A 129 4.72 16.92 16.57
C ARG A 129 4.18 17.78 17.70
#